data_AF-A0A250IF40-F1
#
_entry.id   AF-A0A250IF40-F1
#
_cell.length_a   1.000
_cell.length_b   1.000
_cell.length_c   1.000
_cell.angle_alpha   90.00
_cell.angle_beta   90.00
_cell.angle_gamma   90.00
#
_symmetry.space_group_name_H-M   'P 1'
#
loop_
_entity.id
_entity.type
_entity.pdbx_description
1 polymer ?
#
loop_
_entity_poly.entity_id
_entity_poly.type
_entity_poly.pdbx_seq_one_letter_code
_entity_poly.pdbx_strand_id
1 'polypeptide(L)'
;MPPLSTRLLFPFCLGASLGLFAACQGEPPALQETSAWTTRSFAQDEEGWPTQGRLLHGSELESVSFLKAAFEDTGELIQDLRLEKGELVGEVTYRDDSGSPVLSTCAVTPTTGVNRNCGFSWKGVGSCTPQSSVHLGAGGCGLGTCSGNAVLRVCPGTQPCVSANAIASGDNGCNGSLCPDVTFTCPASGTYTVLAGAWMAGQPWSARVEASSGKFPARRVLRGAELIGARLFGTSVKNPQHDDMTVVIEDVLNANQVVDEGRSPPTWWDGSGNTFLYKMKMKRQDEWVTCSNVNGGPNSDWMVPVSGVYDEDTGARDTSDPTRFTLGCHHDVIAKCYRWGYQPWKDGLNPGGTGNMGDAHAVCTRMARADYCGNGGTQTQEGTHITFWDHQVNPTVFTRPDADDILPQEIFEAGWNRSGAVCLSHARWKTLPPPPIGCPLIAPSLLPDGSIAGDCKPGEKWHNDVLCPTVCNTPEEALNYEPSTSPIRLFNHSAIHGADGGTPSDGGVPTP
;
A
#
# COMPACT_ATOMS: atom_id res chain seq x y z
N MET A 1 42.66 44.48 29.82
CA MET A 1 43.62 45.26 29.02
C MET A 1 42.97 45.56 27.67
N PRO A 2 43.19 46.76 27.11
CA PRO A 2 42.12 47.77 26.89
C PRO A 2 41.83 47.98 25.37
N PRO A 3 41.33 49.14 24.88
CA PRO A 3 39.91 49.52 24.86
C PRO A 3 39.42 50.13 23.51
N LEU A 4 38.16 50.61 23.51
CA LEU A 4 37.58 51.79 22.81
C LEU A 4 37.76 52.00 21.28
N SER A 5 36.65 52.40 20.64
CA SER A 5 36.41 53.76 20.05
C SER A 5 35.57 53.66 18.74
N THR A 6 34.69 54.57 18.26
CA THR A 6 33.93 55.75 18.72
C THR A 6 33.15 56.26 17.49
N ARG A 7 31.84 56.47 17.66
CA ARG A 7 30.94 57.53 17.12
C ARG A 7 30.66 57.79 15.62
N LEU A 8 29.34 57.96 15.40
CA LEU A 8 28.58 59.01 14.69
C LEU A 8 28.98 59.45 13.27
N LEU A 9 27.98 59.55 12.38
CA LEU A 9 27.32 60.84 12.03
C LEU A 9 26.16 60.64 11.03
N PHE A 10 24.99 61.20 11.37
CA PHE A 10 23.95 61.61 10.42
C PHE A 10 24.45 62.80 9.59
N PRO A 11 23.90 63.00 8.38
CA PRO A 11 23.30 64.31 8.12
C PRO A 11 21.94 64.23 7.41
N PHE A 12 21.04 65.09 7.88
CA PHE A 12 19.91 65.63 7.14
C PHE A 12 20.41 66.54 6.00
N CYS A 13 19.79 66.44 4.82
CA CYS A 13 19.75 67.54 3.85
C CYS A 13 18.32 67.66 3.29
N LEU A 14 17.66 68.77 3.64
CA LEU A 14 16.50 69.31 2.91
C LEU A 14 16.96 69.81 1.54
N GLY A 15 16.19 69.49 0.50
CA GLY A 15 16.34 70.09 -0.83
C GLY A 15 15.06 69.88 -1.64
N ALA A 16 14.20 70.89 -1.64
CA ALA A 16 12.94 70.92 -2.39
C ALA A 16 13.20 70.90 -3.90
N SER A 17 12.53 70.00 -4.62
CA SER A 17 12.18 70.17 -6.03
C SER A 17 10.88 69.41 -6.32
N LEU A 18 9.81 70.20 -6.51
CA LEU A 18 8.55 69.76 -7.08
C LEU A 18 8.80 69.27 -8.52
N GLY A 19 8.41 68.04 -8.84
CA GLY A 19 8.40 67.54 -10.22
C GLY A 19 8.03 66.07 -10.30
N LEU A 20 6.75 65.82 -10.63
CA LEU A 20 6.18 64.57 -11.16
C LEU A 20 6.92 63.25 -10.81
N PHE A 21 6.50 62.59 -9.73
CA PHE A 21 6.63 61.14 -9.63
C PHE A 21 5.24 60.52 -9.74
N ALA A 22 4.94 60.04 -10.95
CA ALA A 22 3.91 59.02 -11.13
C ALA A 22 4.32 57.80 -10.28
N ALA A 23 3.41 57.31 -9.46
CA ALA A 23 3.63 56.17 -8.60
C ALA A 23 3.91 54.91 -9.45
N CYS A 24 5.17 54.48 -9.50
CA CYS A 24 5.49 53.08 -9.74
C CYS A 24 5.75 52.41 -8.39
N GLN A 25 4.68 52.17 -7.63
CA GLN A 25 4.70 51.07 -6.68
C GLN A 25 4.45 49.80 -7.49
N GLY A 26 5.53 49.18 -7.96
CA GLY A 26 5.47 47.75 -8.25
C GLY A 26 5.40 47.05 -6.91
N GLU A 27 4.19 46.64 -6.50
CA GLU A 27 4.09 45.58 -5.50
C GLU A 27 4.98 44.41 -5.97
N PRO A 28 5.83 43.83 -5.12
CA PRO A 28 6.40 42.53 -5.44
C PRO A 28 5.19 41.63 -5.74
N PRO A 29 5.19 40.84 -6.84
CA PRO A 29 4.07 39.97 -7.11
C PRO A 29 3.86 39.14 -5.86
N ALA A 30 2.68 39.28 -5.26
CA ALA A 30 2.27 38.41 -4.19
C ALA A 30 2.57 37.00 -4.68
N LEU A 31 3.39 36.25 -3.91
CA LEU A 31 3.46 34.81 -4.07
C LEU A 31 2.04 34.32 -3.80
N GLN A 32 1.25 34.26 -4.86
CA GLN A 32 -0.04 33.65 -4.85
C GLN A 32 0.27 32.17 -4.62
N GLU A 33 0.15 31.75 -3.36
CA GLU A 33 0.02 30.35 -2.99
C GLU A 33 -1.21 29.82 -3.72
N THR A 34 -1.00 29.45 -4.98
CA THR A 34 -1.93 28.62 -5.70
C THR A 34 -1.76 27.26 -5.06
N SER A 35 -2.68 26.90 -4.16
CA SER A 35 -2.77 25.54 -3.64
C SER A 35 -2.71 24.60 -4.83
N ALA A 36 -1.72 23.71 -4.85
CA ALA A 36 -1.43 22.73 -5.92
C ALA A 36 -2.55 21.68 -6.17
N TRP A 37 -3.78 21.99 -5.74
CA TRP A 37 -4.88 21.09 -5.44
C TRP A 37 -6.19 21.42 -6.16
N THR A 38 -6.28 22.55 -6.86
CA THR A 38 -7.54 22.93 -7.52
C THR A 38 -7.46 22.66 -9.01
N THR A 39 -8.25 21.68 -9.46
CA THR A 39 -8.51 21.27 -10.87
C THR A 39 -7.34 20.67 -11.64
N ARG A 40 -7.06 19.37 -11.41
CA ARG A 40 -6.41 18.50 -12.40
C ARG A 40 -7.49 17.74 -13.17
N SER A 41 -7.70 18.09 -14.43
CA SER A 41 -8.46 17.24 -15.36
C SER A 41 -7.59 16.03 -15.68
N PHE A 42 -7.97 14.85 -15.19
CA PHE A 42 -7.32 13.61 -15.60
C PHE A 42 -7.66 13.39 -17.07
N ALA A 43 -6.65 13.40 -17.94
CA ALA A 43 -6.85 12.99 -19.32
C ALA A 43 -7.46 11.58 -19.29
N GLN A 44 -8.57 11.39 -20.01
CA GLN A 44 -9.11 10.05 -20.23
C GLN A 44 -8.01 9.24 -20.93
N ASP A 45 -7.80 8.00 -20.49
CA ASP A 45 -6.94 7.08 -21.24
C ASP A 45 -7.60 6.92 -22.63
N GLU A 46 -6.97 7.40 -23.70
CA GLU A 46 -7.43 7.13 -25.06
C GLU A 46 -7.36 5.61 -25.33
N GLU A 47 -8.15 5.12 -26.30
CA GLU A 47 -8.36 3.70 -26.54
C GLU A 47 -7.04 2.90 -26.62
N GLY A 48 -6.84 2.00 -25.66
CA GLY A 48 -5.85 0.92 -25.71
C GLY A 48 -4.52 1.16 -24.99
N TRP A 49 -4.13 2.39 -24.65
CA TRP A 49 -2.80 2.66 -24.09
C TRP A 49 -2.78 3.55 -22.83
N PRO A 50 -1.84 3.32 -21.91
CA PRO A 50 -1.95 3.94 -20.59
C PRO A 50 -1.31 5.33 -20.49
N THR A 51 -1.97 6.24 -19.77
CA THR A 51 -1.42 7.59 -19.54
C THR A 51 -0.50 7.70 -18.33
N GLN A 52 0.55 8.49 -18.47
CA GLN A 52 1.57 8.72 -17.44
C GLN A 52 1.10 9.61 -16.29
N GLY A 53 1.91 9.68 -15.23
CA GLY A 53 1.67 10.59 -14.11
C GLY A 53 2.96 11.07 -13.45
N ARG A 54 2.86 12.11 -12.62
CA ARG A 54 4.02 12.76 -12.00
C ARG A 54 4.29 12.32 -10.57
N LEU A 55 3.22 12.16 -9.80
CA LEU A 55 3.28 11.82 -8.37
C LEU A 55 3.40 10.31 -8.19
N LEU A 56 4.24 9.90 -7.26
CA LEU A 56 4.48 8.48 -6.99
C LEU A 56 3.36 7.90 -6.12
N HIS A 57 3.19 8.44 -4.90
CA HIS A 57 2.19 7.96 -3.93
C HIS A 57 0.83 8.65 -4.10
N GLY A 58 0.83 9.94 -4.39
CA GLY A 58 -0.38 10.75 -4.34
C GLY A 58 -0.81 11.19 -2.95
N SER A 59 0.05 11.01 -1.95
CA SER A 59 -0.23 11.41 -0.58
C SER A 59 1.06 11.78 0.15
N GLU A 60 0.94 12.41 1.31
CA GLU A 60 2.11 12.67 2.18
C GLU A 60 2.53 11.41 2.98
N LEU A 61 1.88 10.27 2.74
CA LEU A 61 2.12 9.01 3.42
C LEU A 61 3.10 8.17 2.62
N GLU A 62 4.30 7.98 3.18
CA GLU A 62 5.34 7.16 2.58
C GLU A 62 5.04 5.68 2.79
N SER A 63 4.77 5.28 4.04
CA SER A 63 4.43 3.89 4.33
C SER A 63 3.55 3.75 5.56
N VAL A 64 2.89 2.60 5.67
CA VAL A 64 2.05 2.20 6.80
C VAL A 64 2.63 0.96 7.44
N SER A 65 2.63 0.91 8.76
CA SER A 65 3.03 -0.26 9.52
C SER A 65 1.84 -1.17 9.80
N PHE A 66 2.08 -2.48 9.67
CA PHE A 66 1.17 -3.51 10.16
C PHE A 66 1.15 -3.60 11.70
N LEU A 67 2.16 -3.05 12.36
CA LEU A 67 2.31 -3.15 13.80
C LEU A 67 1.37 -2.20 14.53
N LYS A 68 0.88 -2.62 15.70
CA LYS A 68 0.02 -1.82 16.60
C LYS A 68 -1.29 -1.33 15.95
N ALA A 69 -1.74 -1.99 14.88
CA ALA A 69 -3.06 -1.79 14.33
C ALA A 69 -4.11 -2.12 15.40
N ALA A 70 -5.16 -1.29 15.50
CA ALA A 70 -6.23 -1.49 16.47
C ALA A 70 -7.52 -0.82 15.97
N PHE A 71 -8.69 -1.28 16.41
CA PHE A 71 -9.91 -0.54 16.15
C PHE A 71 -9.96 0.76 16.96
N GLU A 72 -10.32 1.87 16.31
CA GLU A 72 -10.30 3.21 16.90
C GLU A 72 -11.29 3.35 18.08
N ASP A 73 -12.47 2.74 17.96
CA ASP A 73 -13.59 2.84 18.91
C ASP A 73 -13.39 1.99 20.17
N THR A 74 -12.87 0.77 20.01
CA THR A 74 -12.74 -0.21 21.09
C THR A 74 -11.32 -0.32 21.63
N GLY A 75 -10.32 0.16 20.90
CA GLY A 75 -8.90 -0.06 21.20
C GLY A 75 -8.45 -1.52 21.05
N GLU A 76 -9.27 -2.40 20.46
CA GLU A 76 -8.92 -3.80 20.26
C GLU A 76 -7.78 -3.94 19.26
N LEU A 77 -6.69 -4.58 19.69
CA LEU A 77 -5.53 -4.83 18.84
C LEU A 77 -5.86 -5.83 17.73
N ILE A 78 -5.52 -5.46 16.50
CA ILE A 78 -5.53 -6.33 15.33
C ILE A 78 -4.15 -6.99 15.25
N GLN A 79 -4.14 -8.30 15.43
CA GLN A 79 -2.94 -9.13 15.44
C GLN A 79 -2.67 -9.67 14.04
N ASP A 80 -1.39 -9.96 13.74
CA ASP A 80 -0.98 -10.60 12.48
C ASP A 80 -1.54 -9.91 11.22
N LEU A 81 -1.68 -8.58 11.28
CA LEU A 81 -2.08 -7.79 10.13
C LEU A 81 -1.01 -7.92 9.05
N ARG A 82 -1.44 -8.18 7.82
CA ARG A 82 -0.57 -8.40 6.67
C ARG A 82 -1.32 -8.14 5.38
N LEU A 83 -0.59 -8.13 4.26
CA LEU A 83 -1.18 -8.22 2.94
C LEU A 83 -1.24 -9.67 2.46
N GLU A 84 -2.45 -10.15 2.19
CA GLU A 84 -2.67 -11.36 1.41
C GLU A 84 -3.14 -10.96 0.02
N LYS A 85 -2.25 -11.08 -0.97
CA LYS A 85 -2.45 -10.51 -2.31
C LYS A 85 -2.63 -8.99 -2.25
N GLY A 86 -3.81 -8.47 -2.61
CA GLY A 86 -4.16 -7.06 -2.49
C GLY A 86 -5.07 -6.74 -1.29
N GLU A 87 -5.28 -7.70 -0.38
CA GLU A 87 -6.18 -7.57 0.76
C GLU A 87 -5.39 -7.44 2.08
N LEU A 88 -5.75 -6.45 2.91
CA LEU A 88 -5.38 -6.42 4.32
C LEU A 88 -6.14 -7.51 5.07
N VAL A 89 -5.41 -8.38 5.76
CA VAL A 89 -5.94 -9.48 6.56
C VAL A 89 -5.33 -9.43 7.94
N GLY A 90 -6.16 -9.45 8.97
CA GLY A 90 -5.71 -9.45 10.37
C GLY A 90 -6.49 -10.44 11.21
N GLU A 91 -6.17 -10.51 12.49
CA GLU A 91 -6.81 -11.41 13.44
C GLU A 91 -7.17 -10.67 14.73
N VAL A 92 -8.35 -10.94 15.27
CA VAL A 92 -8.78 -10.45 16.59
C VAL A 92 -9.16 -11.59 17.51
N THR A 93 -9.23 -11.30 18.80
CA THR A 93 -9.72 -12.30 19.75
C THR A 93 -11.23 -12.42 19.55
N TYR A 94 -11.79 -13.62 19.67
CA TYR A 94 -13.24 -13.73 19.76
C TYR A 94 -13.75 -12.96 20.98
N ARG A 95 -15.02 -12.57 20.97
CA ARG A 95 -15.69 -12.00 22.14
C ARG A 95 -16.91 -12.84 22.45
N ASP A 96 -17.21 -12.99 23.73
CA ASP A 96 -18.45 -13.63 24.16
C ASP A 96 -19.65 -12.70 23.98
N ASP A 97 -20.82 -13.32 23.87
CA ASP A 97 -22.08 -12.63 24.14
C ASP A 97 -22.26 -12.48 25.66
N SER A 98 -21.93 -11.29 26.16
CA SER A 98 -22.05 -10.91 27.57
C SER A 98 -23.49 -10.98 28.11
N GLY A 99 -24.50 -11.19 27.24
CA GLY A 99 -25.90 -11.38 27.62
C GLY A 99 -26.33 -12.84 27.86
N SER A 100 -25.47 -13.84 27.62
CA SER A 100 -25.87 -15.25 27.71
C SER A 100 -26.20 -15.69 29.16
N PRO A 101 -27.40 -16.26 29.43
CA PRO A 101 -27.76 -16.76 30.75
C PRO A 101 -26.79 -17.81 31.30
N VAL A 102 -26.11 -18.55 30.43
CA VAL A 102 -25.13 -19.58 30.82
C VAL A 102 -23.91 -18.98 31.50
N LEU A 103 -23.56 -17.73 31.17
CA LEU A 103 -22.48 -16.97 31.78
C LEU A 103 -22.89 -16.23 33.06
N SER A 104 -24.20 -16.12 33.30
CA SER A 104 -24.74 -15.46 34.49
C SER A 104 -24.58 -16.33 35.75
N THR A 105 -24.57 -15.71 36.93
CA THR A 105 -24.56 -16.45 38.20
C THR A 105 -25.84 -17.28 38.37
N CYS A 106 -25.73 -18.45 39.00
CA CYS A 106 -26.90 -19.28 39.25
C CYS A 106 -27.81 -18.64 40.31
N ALA A 107 -29.09 -18.46 39.98
CA ALA A 107 -30.09 -17.88 40.89
C ALA A 107 -30.42 -18.79 42.09
N VAL A 108 -30.30 -20.11 41.92
CA VAL A 108 -30.53 -21.11 42.97
C VAL A 108 -29.21 -21.77 43.33
N THR A 109 -28.94 -21.91 44.62
CA THR A 109 -27.76 -22.61 45.14
C THR A 109 -28.17 -23.64 46.21
N PRO A 110 -27.59 -24.86 46.19
CA PRO A 110 -26.57 -25.34 45.27
C PRO A 110 -27.16 -25.75 43.91
N THR A 111 -26.59 -25.22 42.83
CA THR A 111 -26.80 -25.78 41.48
C THR A 111 -25.53 -26.53 41.09
N THR A 112 -25.66 -27.80 40.72
CA THR A 112 -24.53 -28.69 40.44
C THR A 112 -24.60 -29.28 39.04
N GLY A 113 -23.48 -29.85 38.59
CA GLY A 113 -23.42 -30.69 37.41
C GLY A 113 -23.16 -29.96 36.09
N VAL A 114 -22.76 -30.75 35.09
CA VAL A 114 -22.43 -30.30 33.74
C VAL A 114 -23.64 -29.76 32.95
N ASN A 115 -24.87 -30.12 33.34
CA ASN A 115 -26.08 -29.82 32.58
C ASN A 115 -26.77 -28.49 32.96
N ARG A 116 -26.25 -27.76 33.96
CA ARG A 116 -26.84 -26.48 34.41
C ARG A 116 -26.69 -25.37 33.37
N ASN A 117 -27.55 -24.36 33.37
CA ASN A 117 -27.51 -23.27 32.38
C ASN A 117 -27.12 -21.92 32.98
N CYS A 118 -26.19 -21.95 33.93
CA CYS A 118 -25.66 -20.78 34.65
C CYS A 118 -24.32 -21.13 35.29
N GLY A 119 -23.59 -20.12 35.76
CA GLY A 119 -22.37 -20.26 36.54
C GLY A 119 -21.20 -20.84 35.75
N PHE A 120 -21.18 -20.60 34.43
CA PHE A 120 -20.01 -20.85 33.59
C PHE A 120 -19.27 -19.55 33.30
N SER A 121 -17.99 -19.67 32.96
CA SER A 121 -17.18 -18.63 32.37
C SER A 121 -16.80 -19.03 30.96
N TRP A 122 -16.86 -18.09 30.04
CA TRP A 122 -16.36 -18.28 28.68
C TRP A 122 -14.84 -18.44 28.71
N LYS A 123 -14.33 -19.41 27.94
CA LYS A 123 -12.89 -19.72 27.85
C LYS A 123 -12.28 -19.42 26.49
N GLY A 124 -13.11 -19.21 25.47
CA GLY A 124 -12.65 -18.94 24.12
C GLY A 124 -13.39 -19.75 23.07
N VAL A 125 -13.01 -19.49 21.82
CA VAL A 125 -13.42 -20.27 20.64
C VAL A 125 -12.22 -21.09 20.19
N GLY A 126 -12.44 -22.32 19.74
CA GLY A 126 -11.45 -23.13 19.05
C GLY A 126 -11.80 -23.33 17.59
N SER A 127 -10.79 -23.65 16.79
CA SER A 127 -10.95 -24.06 15.39
C SER A 127 -10.40 -25.47 15.17
N CYS A 128 -11.06 -26.22 14.29
CA CYS A 128 -10.72 -27.61 13.97
C CYS A 128 -11.18 -27.96 12.56
N THR A 129 -10.63 -29.05 12.01
CA THR A 129 -11.11 -29.58 10.73
C THR A 129 -12.52 -30.16 10.92
N PRO A 130 -13.52 -29.75 10.12
CA PRO A 130 -14.88 -30.28 10.22
C PRO A 130 -14.91 -31.81 10.24
N GLN A 131 -15.77 -32.40 11.09
CA GLN A 131 -15.92 -33.85 11.30
C GLN A 131 -14.72 -34.58 11.94
N SER A 132 -13.60 -33.91 12.20
CA SER A 132 -12.48 -34.50 12.93
C SER A 132 -12.80 -34.68 14.42
N SER A 133 -12.19 -35.67 15.08
CA SER A 133 -12.27 -35.81 16.54
C SER A 133 -11.36 -34.80 17.23
N VAL A 134 -11.88 -34.13 18.25
CA VAL A 134 -11.16 -33.17 19.10
C VAL A 134 -11.28 -33.60 20.55
N HIS A 135 -10.15 -33.63 21.26
CA HIS A 135 -10.10 -33.85 22.70
C HIS A 135 -9.68 -32.56 23.39
N LEU A 136 -10.51 -32.07 24.31
CA LEU A 136 -10.22 -30.91 25.15
C LEU A 136 -9.98 -31.39 26.58
N GLY A 137 -8.98 -30.83 27.25
CA GLY A 137 -8.76 -31.09 28.67
C GLY A 137 -8.37 -29.83 29.43
N ALA A 138 -8.63 -29.87 30.73
CA ALA A 138 -8.09 -28.94 31.71
C ALA A 138 -7.42 -29.71 32.87
N GLY A 139 -6.59 -30.69 32.57
CA GLY A 139 -5.79 -31.46 33.52
C GLY A 139 -6.25 -32.90 33.71
N GLY A 140 -7.42 -33.28 33.18
CA GLY A 140 -8.00 -34.63 33.34
C GLY A 140 -7.16 -35.73 32.69
N CYS A 141 -6.61 -35.48 31.50
CA CYS A 141 -5.87 -36.48 30.71
C CYS A 141 -4.60 -35.89 30.06
N GLY A 142 -3.87 -35.05 30.80
CA GLY A 142 -2.58 -34.50 30.34
C GLY A 142 -2.65 -33.28 29.42
N LEU A 143 -3.86 -32.75 29.15
CA LEU A 143 -4.06 -31.48 28.45
C LEU A 143 -4.51 -30.42 29.44
N GLY A 144 -3.84 -29.27 29.47
CA GLY A 144 -4.22 -28.16 30.33
C GLY A 144 -4.05 -28.45 31.83
N THR A 145 -4.64 -27.61 32.67
CA THR A 145 -4.59 -27.71 34.14
C THR A 145 -5.88 -27.22 34.78
N CYS A 146 -6.24 -27.75 35.96
CA CYS A 146 -7.33 -27.23 36.77
C CYS A 146 -6.98 -27.19 38.26
N SER A 147 -7.83 -26.49 39.02
CA SER A 147 -7.94 -26.64 40.46
C SER A 147 -9.41 -26.70 40.87
N GLY A 148 -9.69 -27.33 42.01
CA GLY A 148 -11.05 -27.63 42.44
C GLY A 148 -11.66 -28.76 41.61
N ASN A 149 -13.00 -28.86 41.65
CA ASN A 149 -13.76 -29.74 40.77
C ASN A 149 -14.35 -28.90 39.65
N ALA A 150 -13.82 -29.03 38.43
CA ALA A 150 -14.17 -28.18 37.30
C ALA A 150 -14.91 -28.97 36.22
N VAL A 151 -15.80 -28.30 35.50
CA VAL A 151 -16.55 -28.85 34.37
C VAL A 151 -16.21 -28.08 33.09
N LEU A 152 -16.27 -28.76 31.96
CA LEU A 152 -16.22 -28.18 30.62
C LEU A 152 -17.56 -28.36 29.91
N ARG A 153 -17.93 -27.36 29.12
CA ARG A 153 -18.98 -27.46 28.11
C ARG A 153 -18.44 -27.00 26.77
N VAL A 154 -18.77 -27.75 25.74
CA VAL A 154 -18.44 -27.42 24.36
C VAL A 154 -19.73 -27.12 23.60
N CYS A 155 -19.76 -25.96 22.96
CA CYS A 155 -20.86 -25.46 22.18
C CYS A 155 -20.46 -25.40 20.70
N PRO A 156 -21.37 -25.65 19.75
CA PRO A 156 -21.09 -25.47 18.34
C PRO A 156 -20.99 -23.98 18.00
N GLY A 157 -20.11 -23.61 17.06
CA GLY A 157 -19.98 -22.22 16.62
C GLY A 157 -19.19 -21.34 17.59
N THR A 158 -19.44 -20.03 17.50
CA THR A 158 -18.65 -18.99 18.19
C THR A 158 -19.35 -18.40 19.42
N GLN A 159 -20.50 -18.97 19.81
CA GLN A 159 -21.33 -18.46 20.91
C GLN A 159 -21.54 -19.48 22.04
N PRO A 160 -21.73 -19.02 23.29
CA PRO A 160 -22.16 -19.87 24.39
C PRO A 160 -23.51 -20.54 24.12
N CYS A 161 -23.73 -21.72 24.69
CA CYS A 161 -24.95 -22.50 24.52
C CYS A 161 -25.42 -23.14 25.83
N VAL A 162 -26.74 -23.33 25.92
CA VAL A 162 -27.35 -24.14 26.96
C VAL A 162 -27.01 -25.62 26.79
N SER A 163 -27.14 -26.41 27.85
CA SER A 163 -26.80 -27.84 27.87
C SER A 163 -27.49 -28.64 26.78
N ALA A 164 -28.75 -28.34 26.46
CA ALA A 164 -29.51 -29.00 25.41
C ALA A 164 -28.87 -28.85 24.01
N ASN A 165 -28.07 -27.80 23.80
CA ASN A 165 -27.40 -27.51 22.53
C ASN A 165 -25.89 -27.77 22.59
N ALA A 166 -25.37 -28.26 23.72
CA ALA A 166 -23.96 -28.58 23.86
C ALA A 166 -23.62 -29.81 23.03
N ILE A 167 -22.54 -29.75 22.26
CA ILE A 167 -22.04 -30.91 21.52
C ILE A 167 -21.33 -31.90 22.43
N ALA A 168 -20.79 -31.41 23.56
CA ALA A 168 -20.27 -32.25 24.62
C ALA A 168 -20.14 -31.49 25.95
N SER A 169 -20.02 -32.23 27.05
CA SER A 169 -19.64 -31.68 28.35
C SER A 169 -18.85 -32.73 29.14
N GLY A 170 -17.93 -32.28 29.98
CA GLY A 170 -17.03 -33.14 30.76
C GLY A 170 -16.85 -32.62 32.19
N ASP A 171 -16.50 -33.50 33.12
CA ASP A 171 -16.33 -33.19 34.55
C ASP A 171 -15.08 -33.85 35.14
N ASN A 172 -15.15 -35.12 35.52
CA ASN A 172 -14.00 -35.84 36.03
C ASN A 172 -13.32 -36.57 34.88
N GLY A 173 -12.02 -36.38 34.75
CA GLY A 173 -11.25 -36.99 33.69
C GLY A 173 -10.57 -38.29 34.07
N CYS A 174 -9.50 -38.62 33.33
CA CYS A 174 -8.77 -39.87 33.50
C CYS A 174 -8.29 -40.10 34.94
N ASN A 175 -8.28 -41.37 35.36
CA ASN A 175 -7.72 -41.85 36.63
C ASN A 175 -8.33 -41.21 37.90
N GLY A 176 -9.60 -40.79 37.84
CA GLY A 176 -10.31 -40.22 38.98
C GLY A 176 -9.94 -38.76 39.28
N SER A 177 -9.31 -38.07 38.31
CA SER A 177 -9.03 -36.64 38.40
C SER A 177 -10.34 -35.84 38.45
N LEU A 178 -10.42 -34.86 39.36
CA LEU A 178 -11.51 -33.86 39.40
C LEU A 178 -11.37 -32.79 38.31
N CYS A 179 -10.34 -32.91 37.46
CA CYS A 179 -10.16 -32.06 36.30
C CYS A 179 -10.87 -32.65 35.08
N PRO A 180 -11.52 -31.80 34.27
CA PRO A 180 -12.32 -32.25 33.14
C PRO A 180 -11.48 -32.55 31.91
N ASP A 181 -11.98 -33.52 31.17
CA ASP A 181 -11.71 -33.71 29.76
C ASP A 181 -13.02 -34.01 29.02
N VAL A 182 -13.00 -33.80 27.72
CA VAL A 182 -14.14 -34.08 26.86
C VAL A 182 -13.67 -34.35 25.43
N THR A 183 -14.24 -35.37 24.80
CA THR A 183 -14.01 -35.68 23.39
C THR A 183 -15.29 -35.42 22.60
N PHE A 184 -15.17 -34.78 21.44
CA PHE A 184 -16.30 -34.46 20.57
C PHE A 184 -15.89 -34.44 19.09
N THR A 185 -16.89 -34.48 18.21
CA THR A 185 -16.69 -34.31 16.77
C THR A 185 -16.77 -32.83 16.42
N CYS A 186 -15.76 -32.32 15.71
CA CYS A 186 -15.69 -30.95 15.26
C CYS A 186 -16.93 -30.57 14.43
N PRO A 187 -17.65 -29.48 14.77
CA PRO A 187 -18.82 -29.03 14.02
C PRO A 187 -18.52 -28.78 12.54
N ALA A 188 -19.57 -28.82 11.70
CA ALA A 188 -19.44 -28.51 10.28
C ALA A 188 -18.89 -27.10 10.00
N SER A 189 -19.13 -26.15 10.91
CA SER A 189 -18.58 -24.80 10.83
C SER A 189 -17.06 -24.73 11.05
N GLY A 190 -16.43 -25.81 11.53
CA GLY A 190 -15.00 -25.83 11.88
C GLY A 190 -14.66 -25.06 13.16
N THR A 191 -15.66 -24.59 13.92
CA THR A 191 -15.46 -23.78 15.13
C THR A 191 -16.34 -24.26 16.28
N TYR A 192 -15.83 -24.14 17.50
CA TYR A 192 -16.54 -24.48 18.73
C TYR A 192 -16.23 -23.47 19.84
N THR A 193 -17.14 -23.31 20.79
CA THR A 193 -16.98 -22.44 21.96
C THR A 193 -16.82 -23.28 23.20
N VAL A 194 -15.86 -22.92 24.06
CA VAL A 194 -15.61 -23.62 25.33
C VAL A 194 -16.04 -22.75 26.48
N LEU A 195 -16.85 -23.34 27.36
CA LEU A 195 -17.22 -22.79 28.65
C LEU A 195 -16.65 -23.69 29.74
N ALA A 196 -16.31 -23.11 30.89
CA ALA A 196 -15.90 -23.88 32.06
C ALA A 196 -16.50 -23.31 33.35
N GLY A 197 -16.62 -24.14 34.38
CA GLY A 197 -17.19 -23.75 35.68
C GLY A 197 -16.75 -24.71 36.77
N ALA A 198 -17.04 -24.41 38.04
CA ALA A 198 -16.94 -25.43 39.10
C ALA A 198 -18.09 -26.44 38.98
N TRP A 199 -17.93 -27.71 39.36
CA TRP A 199 -19.04 -28.69 39.40
C TRP A 199 -20.23 -28.20 40.24
N MET A 200 -19.97 -27.56 41.38
CA MET A 200 -20.97 -26.84 42.17
C MET A 200 -20.81 -25.34 41.95
N ALA A 201 -21.85 -24.70 41.41
CA ALA A 201 -21.81 -23.28 41.09
C ALA A 201 -21.44 -22.44 42.33
N GLY A 202 -20.51 -21.51 42.16
CA GLY A 202 -20.00 -20.64 43.23
C GLY A 202 -18.82 -21.19 44.03
N GLN A 203 -18.41 -22.46 43.86
CA GLN A 203 -17.19 -22.97 44.48
C GLN A 203 -15.93 -22.43 43.80
N PRO A 204 -14.79 -22.31 44.50
CA PRO A 204 -13.52 -21.95 43.89
C PRO A 204 -13.05 -23.01 42.88
N TRP A 205 -12.60 -22.54 41.71
CA TRP A 205 -12.08 -23.40 40.65
C TRP A 205 -11.16 -22.60 39.72
N SER A 206 -10.34 -23.31 38.97
CA SER A 206 -9.65 -22.77 37.80
C SER A 206 -9.57 -23.81 36.71
N ALA A 207 -9.50 -23.38 35.44
CA ALA A 207 -9.25 -24.27 34.31
C ALA A 207 -8.49 -23.51 33.23
N ARG A 208 -7.30 -24.02 32.89
CA ARG A 208 -6.56 -23.70 31.66
C ARG A 208 -6.84 -24.83 30.68
N VAL A 209 -7.61 -24.53 29.65
CA VAL A 209 -8.06 -25.53 28.67
C VAL A 209 -7.05 -25.63 27.53
N GLU A 210 -6.77 -26.84 27.09
CA GLU A 210 -5.97 -27.14 25.90
C GLU A 210 -6.69 -28.17 25.02
N ALA A 211 -6.45 -28.10 23.71
CA ALA A 211 -6.98 -29.03 22.71
C ALA A 211 -5.86 -29.94 22.18
N SER A 212 -6.16 -31.22 21.95
CA SER A 212 -5.23 -32.16 21.33
C SER A 212 -4.99 -31.89 19.84
N SER A 213 -5.94 -31.23 19.18
CA SER A 213 -5.93 -30.95 17.75
C SER A 213 -6.65 -29.63 17.45
N GLY A 214 -6.35 -29.05 16.28
CA GLY A 214 -6.84 -27.72 15.93
C GLY A 214 -6.11 -26.61 16.68
N LYS A 215 -6.75 -25.45 16.84
CA LYS A 215 -6.23 -24.31 17.62
C LYS A 215 -7.22 -23.93 18.71
N PHE A 216 -6.75 -23.78 19.94
CA PHE A 216 -7.52 -23.24 21.06
C PHE A 216 -6.61 -22.43 22.02
N PRO A 217 -6.94 -21.17 22.35
CA PRO A 217 -7.98 -20.37 21.71
C PRO A 217 -7.57 -20.04 20.26
N ALA A 218 -8.53 -20.12 19.34
CA ALA A 218 -8.40 -19.60 17.99
C ALA A 218 -8.70 -18.10 17.97
N ARG A 219 -8.22 -17.41 16.94
CA ARG A 219 -8.55 -16.02 16.64
C ARG A 219 -9.51 -15.94 15.46
N ARG A 220 -10.25 -14.83 15.39
CA ARG A 220 -11.16 -14.52 14.30
C ARG A 220 -10.41 -13.74 13.24
N VAL A 221 -10.40 -14.24 12.01
CA VAL A 221 -9.79 -13.55 10.88
C VAL A 221 -10.70 -12.38 10.48
N LEU A 222 -10.08 -11.22 10.21
CA LEU A 222 -10.71 -10.01 9.66
C LEU A 222 -10.31 -9.87 8.20
N ARG A 223 -11.28 -9.54 7.35
CA ARG A 223 -11.11 -9.35 5.91
C ARG A 223 -11.97 -8.21 5.38
N GLY A 224 -11.58 -7.64 4.25
CA GLY A 224 -12.34 -6.59 3.56
C GLY A 224 -12.94 -5.53 4.49
N ALA A 225 -14.26 -5.37 4.41
CA ALA A 225 -15.03 -4.39 5.17
C ALA A 225 -15.00 -4.58 6.70
N GLU A 226 -14.57 -5.75 7.21
CA GLU A 226 -14.44 -5.97 8.66
C GLU A 226 -13.29 -5.16 9.28
N LEU A 227 -12.42 -4.57 8.46
CA LEU A 227 -11.35 -3.67 8.88
C LEU A 227 -11.76 -2.19 8.89
N ILE A 228 -13.00 -1.85 8.52
CA ILE A 228 -13.50 -0.47 8.64
C ILE A 228 -13.46 -0.05 10.11
N GLY A 229 -12.90 1.14 10.38
CA GLY A 229 -12.63 1.65 11.73
C GLY A 229 -11.28 1.20 12.30
N ALA A 230 -10.50 0.40 11.58
CA ALA A 230 -9.13 0.08 11.99
C ALA A 230 -8.23 1.31 11.87
N ARG A 231 -7.49 1.58 12.93
CA ARG A 231 -6.46 2.60 13.07
C ARG A 231 -5.08 1.94 12.96
N LEU A 232 -4.27 2.45 12.03
CA LEU A 232 -2.88 2.09 11.78
C LEU A 232 -1.97 3.31 12.00
N PHE A 233 -0.67 3.10 11.82
CA PHE A 233 0.35 4.14 11.92
C PHE A 233 1.18 4.16 10.65
N GLY A 234 1.52 5.36 10.17
CA GLY A 234 2.34 5.51 8.97
C GLY A 234 3.39 6.62 9.11
N THR A 235 4.37 6.63 8.22
CA THR A 235 5.41 7.68 8.17
C THR A 235 5.11 8.70 7.08
N SER A 236 5.41 9.96 7.36
CA SER A 236 5.23 11.05 6.42
C SER A 236 6.50 11.34 5.61
N VAL A 237 6.33 11.63 4.33
CA VAL A 237 7.41 12.13 3.43
C VAL A 237 7.93 13.51 3.86
N LYS A 238 7.10 14.34 4.50
CA LYS A 238 7.45 15.72 4.89
C LYS A 238 8.05 15.83 6.29
N ASN A 239 8.06 14.74 7.04
CA ASN A 239 8.64 14.68 8.38
C ASN A 239 9.23 13.29 8.66
N PRO A 240 10.44 13.00 8.16
CA PRO A 240 11.13 11.73 8.40
C PRO A 240 11.60 11.57 9.85
N GLN A 241 11.35 12.53 10.75
CA GLN A 241 11.66 12.40 12.19
C GLN A 241 10.73 11.44 12.95
N HIS A 242 9.94 10.61 12.23
CA HIS A 242 9.13 9.50 12.74
C HIS A 242 7.92 9.88 13.60
N ASP A 243 7.25 11.02 13.33
CA ASP A 243 5.89 11.17 13.86
C ASP A 243 4.97 10.20 13.12
N ASP A 244 4.49 9.18 13.85
CA ASP A 244 3.52 8.22 13.32
C ASP A 244 2.21 8.95 12.98
N MET A 245 1.96 9.17 11.69
CA MET A 245 0.66 9.61 11.20
C MET A 245 -0.38 8.57 11.56
N THR A 246 -1.46 8.98 12.20
CA THR A 246 -2.58 8.09 12.43
C THR A 246 -3.34 7.89 11.13
N VAL A 247 -3.50 6.64 10.70
CA VAL A 247 -4.25 6.30 9.48
C VAL A 247 -5.49 5.51 9.90
N VAL A 248 -6.67 5.87 9.41
CA VAL A 248 -7.92 5.18 9.75
C VAL A 248 -8.61 4.71 8.47
N ILE A 249 -8.99 3.44 8.43
CA ILE A 249 -9.77 2.86 7.34
C ILE A 249 -11.22 3.29 7.48
N GLU A 250 -11.74 4.04 6.51
CA GLU A 250 -13.12 4.52 6.49
C GLU A 250 -14.02 3.65 5.63
N ASP A 251 -13.48 3.08 4.55
CA ASP A 251 -14.22 2.19 3.66
C ASP A 251 -13.30 1.18 2.97
N VAL A 252 -13.87 0.08 2.50
CA VAL A 252 -13.17 -0.98 1.77
C VAL A 252 -14.03 -1.48 0.63
N LEU A 253 -13.45 -1.53 -0.58
CA LEU A 253 -14.14 -1.96 -1.80
C LEU A 253 -13.30 -3.01 -2.53
N ASN A 254 -13.94 -4.03 -3.10
CA ASN A 254 -13.22 -4.92 -4.01
C ASN A 254 -13.03 -4.21 -5.36
N ALA A 255 -11.85 -4.31 -5.95
CA ALA A 255 -11.52 -3.57 -7.17
C ALA A 255 -12.41 -3.95 -8.36
N ASN A 256 -13.00 -5.15 -8.37
CA ASN A 256 -13.95 -5.59 -9.39
C ASN A 256 -15.34 -4.90 -9.32
N GLN A 257 -15.57 -4.07 -8.29
CA GLN A 257 -16.80 -3.29 -8.11
C GLN A 257 -16.60 -1.80 -8.46
N VAL A 258 -15.39 -1.38 -8.79
CA VAL A 258 -15.11 0.01 -9.18
C VAL A 258 -15.71 0.26 -10.56
N VAL A 259 -16.45 1.36 -10.70
CA VAL A 259 -16.99 1.77 -12.00
C VAL A 259 -15.85 2.23 -12.90
N ASP A 260 -15.76 1.65 -14.10
CA ASP A 260 -14.75 2.01 -15.09
C ASP A 260 -14.94 3.46 -15.55
N GLU A 261 -13.91 4.29 -15.34
CA GLU A 261 -13.90 5.73 -15.62
C GLU A 261 -13.72 6.05 -17.12
N GLY A 262 -14.31 5.23 -18.00
CA GLY A 262 -14.03 5.26 -19.44
C GLY A 262 -12.66 4.69 -19.82
N ARG A 263 -12.04 3.91 -18.92
CA ARG A 263 -10.75 3.23 -19.17
C ARG A 263 -10.96 1.98 -20.02
N SER A 264 -10.00 1.67 -20.88
CA SER A 264 -10.01 0.45 -21.70
C SER A 264 -9.13 -0.65 -21.08
N PRO A 265 -9.47 -1.94 -21.18
CA PRO A 265 -8.57 -3.01 -20.80
C PRO A 265 -7.20 -2.89 -21.50
N PRO A 266 -6.07 -3.15 -20.82
CA PRO A 266 -5.95 -3.68 -19.46
C PRO A 266 -5.78 -2.60 -18.36
N THR A 267 -6.15 -1.33 -18.56
CA THR A 267 -5.90 -0.24 -17.58
C THR A 267 -6.97 -0.06 -16.49
N TRP A 268 -8.04 -0.87 -16.56
CA TRP A 268 -9.06 -1.07 -15.52
C TRP A 268 -8.49 -1.67 -14.22
N TRP A 269 -9.28 -1.61 -13.16
CA TRP A 269 -8.98 -2.35 -11.95
C TRP A 269 -9.13 -3.86 -12.16
N ASP A 270 -8.38 -4.64 -11.39
CA ASP A 270 -8.38 -6.09 -11.47
C ASP A 270 -9.76 -6.73 -11.22
N GLY A 271 -10.33 -7.31 -12.28
CA GLY A 271 -11.61 -8.03 -12.23
C GLY A 271 -11.57 -9.41 -11.55
N SER A 272 -10.39 -9.92 -11.15
CA SER A 272 -10.26 -11.27 -10.55
C SER A 272 -10.85 -11.39 -9.14
N GLY A 273 -11.12 -10.28 -8.47
CA GLY A 273 -11.61 -10.24 -7.10
C GLY A 273 -10.52 -10.35 -6.02
N ASN A 274 -9.23 -10.40 -6.40
CA ASN A 274 -8.12 -10.51 -5.44
C ASN A 274 -7.55 -9.16 -4.98
N THR A 275 -7.99 -8.06 -5.60
CA THR A 275 -7.55 -6.70 -5.28
C THR A 275 -8.61 -6.00 -4.45
N PHE A 276 -8.20 -5.35 -3.37
CA PHE A 276 -9.04 -4.50 -2.55
C PHE A 276 -8.48 -3.08 -2.51
N LEU A 277 -9.40 -2.12 -2.49
CA LEU A 277 -9.13 -0.71 -2.35
C LEU A 277 -9.66 -0.23 -1.02
N TYR A 278 -8.97 0.74 -0.45
CA TYR A 278 -9.29 1.28 0.86
C TYR A 278 -9.52 2.77 0.69
N LYS A 279 -10.54 3.30 1.38
CA LYS A 279 -10.65 4.73 1.63
C LYS A 279 -10.09 4.93 3.03
N MET A 280 -9.07 5.78 3.15
CA MET A 280 -8.46 6.07 4.44
C MET A 280 -8.31 7.57 4.64
N LYS A 281 -8.41 8.00 5.89
CA LYS A 281 -8.00 9.33 6.33
C LYS A 281 -6.71 9.25 7.13
N MET A 282 -5.83 10.23 6.93
CA MET A 282 -4.56 10.34 7.62
C MET A 282 -4.54 11.61 8.45
N LYS A 283 -4.13 11.52 9.71
CA LYS A 283 -3.99 12.67 10.59
C LYS A 283 -2.61 13.30 10.42
N ARG A 284 -2.60 14.52 9.87
CA ARG A 284 -1.44 15.38 9.71
C ARG A 284 -1.53 16.50 10.74
N GLN A 285 -0.66 16.47 11.76
CA GLN A 285 -0.77 17.37 12.91
C GLN A 285 -2.19 17.30 13.52
N ASP A 286 -3.01 18.34 13.37
CA ASP A 286 -4.40 18.39 13.83
C ASP A 286 -5.45 18.37 12.69
N GLU A 287 -5.02 18.15 11.45
CA GLU A 287 -5.89 18.08 10.27
C GLU A 287 -5.99 16.65 9.72
N TRP A 288 -7.17 16.28 9.22
CA TRP A 288 -7.38 15.01 8.50
C TRP A 288 -7.27 15.25 7.00
N VAL A 289 -6.45 14.45 6.33
CA VAL A 289 -6.27 14.47 4.87
C VAL A 289 -6.64 13.13 4.26
N THR A 290 -7.15 13.13 3.03
CA THR A 290 -7.42 11.94 2.22
C THR A 290 -6.72 12.04 0.85
N CYS A 291 -6.75 10.96 0.07
CA CYS A 291 -6.26 10.98 -1.31
C CYS A 291 -7.02 11.99 -2.20
N SER A 292 -8.32 12.24 -1.98
CA SER A 292 -9.05 13.19 -2.83
C SER A 292 -8.68 14.66 -2.60
N ASN A 293 -8.10 14.99 -1.44
CA ASN A 293 -7.48 16.31 -1.25
C ASN A 293 -6.35 16.56 -2.25
N VAL A 294 -5.72 15.48 -2.74
CA VAL A 294 -4.62 15.51 -3.70
C VAL A 294 -5.11 15.36 -5.14
N ASN A 295 -6.05 14.44 -5.33
CA ASN A 295 -6.56 14.00 -6.61
C ASN A 295 -8.04 14.34 -6.70
N GLY A 296 -8.42 15.31 -7.51
CA GLY A 296 -9.85 15.51 -7.79
C GLY A 296 -10.47 14.29 -8.51
N GLY A 297 -11.77 14.35 -8.79
CA GLY A 297 -12.43 13.40 -9.71
C GLY A 297 -13.02 12.12 -9.08
N PRO A 298 -13.69 11.28 -9.89
CA PRO A 298 -14.29 10.03 -9.42
C PRO A 298 -13.24 9.09 -8.80
N ASN A 299 -13.64 8.31 -7.79
CA ASN A 299 -12.81 7.29 -7.13
C ASN A 299 -11.47 7.77 -6.55
N SER A 300 -11.20 9.07 -6.50
CA SER A 300 -9.88 9.60 -6.18
C SER A 300 -9.45 9.43 -4.72
N ASP A 301 -10.40 9.09 -3.84
CA ASP A 301 -10.13 8.73 -2.46
C ASP A 301 -9.65 7.29 -2.27
N TRP A 302 -9.83 6.41 -3.26
CA TRP A 302 -9.43 5.02 -3.14
C TRP A 302 -7.91 4.90 -3.23
N MET A 303 -7.35 4.02 -2.40
CA MET A 303 -5.95 3.67 -2.42
C MET A 303 -5.76 2.16 -2.43
N VAL A 304 -4.72 1.71 -3.14
CA VAL A 304 -4.32 0.31 -3.20
C VAL A 304 -3.11 0.07 -2.30
N PRO A 305 -3.12 -0.96 -1.45
CA PRO A 305 -1.95 -1.34 -0.68
C PRO A 305 -1.00 -2.18 -1.54
N VAL A 306 0.28 -1.85 -1.47
CA VAL A 306 1.35 -2.49 -2.23
C VAL A 306 2.46 -2.91 -1.28
N SER A 307 2.95 -4.14 -1.43
CA SER A 307 4.03 -4.67 -0.58
C SER A 307 5.34 -3.91 -0.82
N GLY A 308 6.09 -3.69 0.27
CA GLY A 308 7.30 -2.87 0.27
C GLY A 308 7.03 -1.39 0.50
N VAL A 309 8.10 -0.65 0.74
CA VAL A 309 8.11 0.80 0.96
C VAL A 309 8.67 1.47 -0.30
N TYR A 310 7.89 2.35 -0.91
CA TYR A 310 8.41 3.27 -1.91
C TYR A 310 8.87 4.54 -1.20
N ASP A 311 10.12 4.91 -1.44
CA ASP A 311 10.70 6.17 -0.99
C ASP A 311 10.25 7.28 -1.95
N GLU A 312 9.57 8.32 -1.46
CA GLU A 312 8.98 9.36 -2.32
C GLU A 312 10.05 10.19 -3.03
N ASP A 313 11.18 10.45 -2.36
CA ASP A 313 12.25 11.32 -2.87
C ASP A 313 13.04 10.65 -3.97
N THR A 314 13.39 9.38 -3.78
CA THR A 314 14.23 8.59 -4.69
C THR A 314 13.43 7.70 -5.61
N GLY A 315 12.13 7.47 -5.33
CA GLY A 315 11.22 6.53 -5.99
C GLY A 315 11.59 5.05 -5.88
N ALA A 316 12.58 4.70 -5.05
CA ALA A 316 13.08 3.34 -4.90
C ALA A 316 12.10 2.50 -4.07
N ARG A 317 11.93 1.23 -4.45
CA ARG A 317 11.16 0.26 -3.66
C ARG A 317 12.10 -0.55 -2.78
N ASP A 318 11.88 -0.52 -1.47
CA ASP A 318 12.52 -1.39 -0.49
C ASP A 318 11.53 -2.47 0.00
N THR A 319 12.02 -3.71 0.14
CA THR A 319 11.26 -4.84 0.68
C THR A 319 11.95 -5.47 1.89
N SER A 320 12.95 -4.79 2.47
CA SER A 320 13.73 -5.28 3.60
C SER A 320 12.95 -5.30 4.92
N ASP A 321 11.98 -4.39 5.09
CA ASP A 321 11.07 -4.35 6.23
C ASP A 321 9.70 -4.96 5.87
N PRO A 322 9.41 -6.22 6.26
CA PRO A 322 8.13 -6.87 5.97
C PRO A 322 6.98 -6.34 6.84
N THR A 323 7.27 -5.48 7.83
CA THR A 323 6.26 -4.91 8.74
C THR A 323 5.62 -3.64 8.18
N ARG A 324 6.05 -3.21 6.99
CA ARG A 324 5.59 -2.00 6.32
C ARG A 324 5.14 -2.25 4.90
N PHE A 325 4.25 -1.38 4.43
CA PHE A 325 3.73 -1.39 3.07
C PHE A 325 3.42 0.03 2.60
N THR A 326 3.23 0.21 1.31
CA THR A 326 2.91 1.49 0.68
C THR A 326 1.44 1.55 0.30
N LEU A 327 0.84 2.74 0.37
CA LEU A 327 -0.47 3.01 -0.21
C LEU A 327 -0.30 3.93 -1.42
N GLY A 328 -0.86 3.54 -2.57
CA GLY A 328 -0.93 4.39 -3.76
C GLY A 328 -2.35 4.88 -3.98
N CYS A 329 -2.54 6.20 -4.05
CA CYS A 329 -3.84 6.79 -4.40
C CYS A 329 -4.20 6.45 -5.86
N HIS A 330 -5.49 6.23 -6.13
CA HIS A 330 -6.03 5.67 -7.38
C HIS A 330 -5.48 6.28 -8.67
N HIS A 331 -5.28 7.59 -8.71
CA HIS A 331 -4.81 8.31 -9.89
C HIS A 331 -3.28 8.44 -9.99
N ASP A 332 -2.52 8.04 -8.97
CA ASP A 332 -1.07 8.22 -8.94
C ASP A 332 -0.32 6.96 -9.40
N VAL A 333 0.98 7.12 -9.63
CA VAL A 333 1.73 6.17 -10.45
C VAL A 333 1.82 4.77 -9.84
N ILE A 334 1.90 4.64 -8.51
CA ILE A 334 1.83 3.33 -7.84
C ILE A 334 0.52 2.62 -8.19
N ALA A 335 -0.63 3.30 -8.06
CA ALA A 335 -1.91 2.69 -8.38
C ALA A 335 -2.09 2.45 -9.89
N LYS A 336 -1.59 3.37 -10.74
CA LYS A 336 -1.60 3.19 -12.20
C LYS A 336 -0.86 1.90 -12.61
N CYS A 337 0.37 1.73 -12.16
CA CYS A 337 1.17 0.54 -12.46
C CYS A 337 0.53 -0.75 -11.94
N TYR A 338 -0.08 -0.69 -10.76
CA TYR A 338 -0.86 -1.80 -10.23
C TYR A 338 -2.04 -2.14 -11.15
N ARG A 339 -2.82 -1.13 -11.58
CA ARG A 339 -3.97 -1.28 -12.49
C ARG A 339 -3.58 -1.81 -13.85
N TRP A 340 -2.47 -1.38 -14.40
CA TRP A 340 -1.96 -1.88 -15.68
C TRP A 340 -1.63 -3.37 -15.65
N GLY A 341 -1.59 -3.99 -14.46
CA GLY A 341 -1.45 -5.42 -14.28
C GLY A 341 -0.18 -5.83 -13.54
N TYR A 342 0.67 -4.86 -13.18
CA TYR A 342 1.93 -5.08 -12.46
C TYR A 342 1.73 -5.31 -10.95
N GLN A 343 0.82 -6.20 -10.58
CA GLN A 343 0.41 -6.41 -9.20
C GLN A 343 1.46 -7.25 -8.46
N PRO A 344 2.20 -6.72 -7.46
CA PRO A 344 3.38 -7.43 -6.92
C PRO A 344 3.11 -8.80 -6.30
N TRP A 345 1.88 -9.07 -5.86
CA TRP A 345 1.51 -10.36 -5.32
C TRP A 345 1.41 -11.49 -6.36
N LYS A 346 1.51 -11.19 -7.66
CA LYS A 346 1.61 -12.23 -8.71
C LYS A 346 2.92 -13.03 -8.66
N ASP A 347 3.94 -12.55 -7.94
CA ASP A 347 5.27 -13.20 -7.85
C ASP A 347 5.23 -14.65 -7.34
N GLY A 348 4.18 -15.03 -6.60
CA GLY A 348 4.00 -16.37 -6.04
C GLY A 348 2.95 -17.24 -6.74
N LEU A 349 2.31 -16.78 -7.83
CA LEU A 349 1.21 -17.52 -8.49
C LEU A 349 1.67 -18.49 -9.57
N ASN A 350 2.92 -18.37 -10.02
CA ASN A 350 3.44 -19.20 -11.11
C ASN A 350 3.96 -20.55 -10.59
N PRO A 351 3.57 -21.69 -11.21
CA PRO A 351 4.22 -22.98 -10.97
C PRO A 351 5.71 -22.87 -11.32
N GLY A 352 6.60 -22.98 -10.32
CA GLY A 352 8.05 -22.80 -10.47
C GLY A 352 8.63 -21.59 -9.73
N GLY A 353 7.80 -20.71 -9.16
CA GLY A 353 8.19 -19.81 -8.07
C GLY A 353 9.11 -18.62 -8.38
N THR A 354 9.30 -18.25 -9.66
CA THR A 354 10.21 -17.16 -10.07
C THR A 354 9.47 -16.02 -10.80
N GLY A 355 8.42 -15.46 -10.19
CA GLY A 355 7.83 -14.22 -10.70
C GLY A 355 8.71 -13.00 -10.37
N ASN A 356 8.59 -11.96 -11.19
CA ASN A 356 9.34 -10.69 -11.05
C ASN A 356 8.43 -9.46 -11.24
N MET A 357 7.14 -9.64 -11.02
CA MET A 357 6.10 -8.63 -11.03
C MET A 357 6.34 -7.51 -10.01
N GLY A 358 6.87 -7.81 -8.83
CA GLY A 358 7.27 -6.77 -7.88
C GLY A 358 8.40 -5.87 -8.41
N ASP A 359 9.35 -6.45 -9.16
CA ASP A 359 10.38 -5.67 -9.85
C ASP A 359 9.76 -4.91 -11.03
N ALA A 360 8.93 -5.57 -11.85
CA ALA A 360 8.25 -4.94 -12.98
C ALA A 360 7.37 -3.76 -12.56
N HIS A 361 6.69 -3.85 -11.41
CA HIS A 361 5.94 -2.75 -10.82
C HIS A 361 6.85 -1.56 -10.48
N ALA A 362 8.00 -1.81 -9.84
CA ALA A 362 8.97 -0.76 -9.54
C ALA A 362 9.59 -0.15 -10.82
N VAL A 363 9.81 -0.93 -11.88
CA VAL A 363 10.25 -0.40 -13.18
C VAL A 363 9.15 0.42 -13.83
N CYS A 364 7.90 -0.04 -13.76
CA CYS A 364 6.74 0.69 -14.27
C CYS A 364 6.64 2.07 -13.62
N THR A 365 6.84 2.18 -12.29
CA THR A 365 6.73 3.50 -11.64
C THR A 365 7.81 4.48 -12.12
N ARG A 366 9.03 4.00 -12.45
CA ARG A 366 10.07 4.80 -13.09
C ARG A 366 9.65 5.26 -14.49
N MET A 367 9.26 4.30 -15.32
CA MET A 367 8.87 4.54 -16.70
C MET A 367 7.68 5.48 -16.79
N ALA A 368 6.63 5.27 -16.01
CA ALA A 368 5.41 6.08 -16.01
C ALA A 368 5.65 7.54 -15.58
N ARG A 369 6.72 7.80 -14.80
CA ARG A 369 7.12 9.16 -14.38
C ARG A 369 8.17 9.81 -15.26
N ALA A 370 8.71 9.08 -16.24
CA ALA A 370 9.94 9.43 -16.93
C ALA A 370 11.10 9.71 -15.97
N ASP A 371 11.26 8.87 -14.93
CA ASP A 371 12.38 8.99 -13.99
C ASP A 371 13.64 8.40 -14.60
N TYR A 372 14.15 9.07 -15.64
CA TYR A 372 15.29 8.61 -16.42
C TYR A 372 16.50 8.28 -15.55
N CYS A 373 16.73 9.09 -14.52
CA CYS A 373 17.92 8.98 -13.68
C CYS A 373 17.74 8.03 -12.49
N GLY A 374 16.54 7.49 -12.28
CA GLY A 374 16.19 6.65 -11.14
C GLY A 374 16.36 7.34 -9.79
N ASN A 375 16.21 8.66 -9.76
CA ASN A 375 16.43 9.47 -8.57
C ASN A 375 15.14 10.09 -8.03
N GLY A 376 13.99 9.60 -8.49
CA GLY A 376 12.67 10.07 -8.11
C GLY A 376 12.24 11.35 -8.83
N GLY A 377 13.05 11.92 -9.73
CA GLY A 377 12.64 13.03 -10.59
C GLY A 377 11.60 12.60 -11.62
N THR A 378 10.76 13.54 -12.07
CA THR A 378 9.79 13.28 -13.15
C THR A 378 10.10 14.16 -14.36
N GLN A 379 10.13 13.55 -15.54
CA GLN A 379 10.33 14.23 -16.83
C GLN A 379 9.09 14.07 -17.73
N THR A 380 7.92 14.07 -17.10
CA THR A 380 6.65 13.96 -17.80
C THR A 380 5.57 14.88 -17.24
N GLN A 381 4.45 14.92 -17.96
CA GLN A 381 3.21 15.56 -17.55
C GLN A 381 2.09 14.53 -17.41
N GLU A 382 1.11 14.85 -16.58
CA GLU A 382 -0.10 14.04 -16.41
C GLU A 382 -0.79 13.86 -17.76
N GLY A 383 -1.24 12.65 -18.06
CA GLY A 383 -1.93 12.38 -19.33
C GLY A 383 -1.00 12.12 -20.53
N THR A 384 0.33 12.21 -20.37
CA THR A 384 1.25 11.92 -21.49
C THR A 384 1.08 10.47 -21.94
N HIS A 385 0.74 10.27 -23.22
CA HIS A 385 0.56 8.96 -23.82
C HIS A 385 1.91 8.23 -23.98
N ILE A 386 1.91 6.91 -23.76
CA ILE A 386 3.03 6.01 -24.08
C ILE A 386 2.50 4.68 -24.60
N THR A 387 3.27 4.12 -25.52
CA THR A 387 3.16 2.72 -25.94
C THR A 387 4.30 1.94 -25.29
N PHE A 388 4.03 0.87 -24.54
CA PHE A 388 5.08 0.12 -23.82
C PHE A 388 4.82 -1.38 -23.79
N TRP A 389 5.86 -2.15 -23.48
CA TRP A 389 5.76 -3.61 -23.40
C TRP A 389 6.80 -4.23 -22.47
N ASP A 390 6.56 -5.49 -22.14
CA ASP A 390 7.38 -6.24 -21.21
C ASP A 390 8.65 -6.82 -21.84
N HIS A 391 9.69 -6.88 -21.02
CA HIS A 391 10.89 -7.69 -21.25
C HIS A 391 11.09 -8.68 -20.12
N GLN A 392 10.92 -9.97 -20.42
CA GLN A 392 11.10 -11.07 -19.47
C GLN A 392 10.28 -10.91 -18.18
N VAL A 393 9.10 -10.28 -18.25
CA VAL A 393 8.15 -10.20 -17.14
C VAL A 393 7.28 -11.45 -17.11
N ASN A 394 7.08 -12.02 -15.93
CA ASN A 394 6.33 -13.26 -15.75
C ASN A 394 5.26 -13.15 -14.64
N PRO A 395 3.96 -13.32 -14.94
CA PRO A 395 3.39 -13.46 -16.29
C PRO A 395 3.57 -12.18 -17.12
N THR A 396 3.64 -12.31 -18.44
CA THR A 396 3.62 -11.16 -19.36
C THR A 396 2.27 -10.45 -19.25
N VAL A 397 2.33 -9.14 -19.03
CA VAL A 397 1.21 -8.20 -18.93
C VAL A 397 0.98 -7.52 -20.28
N PHE A 398 2.04 -6.99 -20.89
CA PHE A 398 2.00 -6.33 -22.20
C PHE A 398 2.99 -6.97 -23.17
N THR A 399 2.49 -7.42 -24.32
CA THR A 399 3.32 -7.92 -25.41
C THR A 399 3.89 -6.78 -26.23
N ARG A 400 5.03 -6.99 -26.90
CA ARG A 400 5.58 -6.02 -27.85
C ARG A 400 4.51 -5.69 -28.90
N PRO A 401 4.17 -4.41 -29.13
CA PRO A 401 3.20 -4.02 -30.14
C PRO A 401 3.74 -4.33 -31.54
N ASP A 402 2.84 -4.64 -32.46
CA ASP A 402 3.19 -4.73 -33.88
C ASP A 402 3.43 -3.32 -34.44
N ALA A 403 4.20 -3.23 -35.53
CA ALA A 403 4.58 -1.93 -36.11
C ALA A 403 3.37 -1.06 -36.52
N ASP A 404 2.25 -1.70 -36.86
CA ASP A 404 1.01 -1.02 -37.27
C ASP A 404 0.22 -0.45 -36.07
N ASP A 405 0.51 -0.90 -34.84
CA ASP A 405 -0.14 -0.46 -33.60
C ASP A 405 0.58 0.72 -32.92
N ILE A 406 1.70 1.18 -33.50
CA ILE A 406 2.50 2.29 -32.98
C ILE A 406 2.22 3.52 -33.82
N LEU A 407 1.83 4.62 -33.18
CA LEU A 407 1.62 5.89 -33.88
C LEU A 407 2.95 6.37 -34.50
N PRO A 408 2.96 6.94 -35.73
CA PRO A 408 4.20 7.35 -36.40
C PRO A 408 5.08 8.33 -35.62
N GLN A 409 4.46 9.13 -34.75
CA GLN A 409 5.13 10.07 -33.87
C GLN A 409 5.68 9.44 -32.58
N GLU A 410 5.28 8.21 -32.25
CA GLU A 410 5.77 7.47 -31.09
C GLU A 410 6.99 6.64 -31.47
N ILE A 411 8.15 7.23 -31.26
CA ILE A 411 9.44 6.57 -31.51
C ILE A 411 9.99 5.99 -30.21
N PHE A 412 10.99 5.12 -30.32
CA PHE A 412 11.57 4.44 -29.15
C PHE A 412 12.15 5.47 -28.17
N GLU A 413 11.76 5.37 -26.91
CA GLU A 413 12.21 6.28 -25.87
C GLU A 413 13.35 5.67 -25.07
N ALA A 414 13.12 4.52 -24.43
CA ALA A 414 14.05 3.95 -23.47
C ALA A 414 13.76 2.48 -23.15
N GLY A 415 14.80 1.79 -22.65
CA GLY A 415 14.67 0.57 -21.87
C GLY A 415 14.82 0.88 -20.37
N TRP A 416 14.00 0.26 -19.53
CA TRP A 416 13.85 0.62 -18.11
C TRP A 416 14.18 -0.52 -17.17
N ASN A 417 14.88 -0.21 -16.08
CA ASN A 417 15.09 -1.10 -14.94
C ASN A 417 14.78 -0.36 -13.62
N ARG A 418 15.11 -0.98 -12.48
CA ARG A 418 14.80 -0.41 -11.15
C ARG A 418 15.57 0.89 -10.84
N SER A 419 16.66 1.12 -11.56
CA SER A 419 17.56 2.27 -11.43
C SER A 419 17.23 3.40 -12.43
N GLY A 420 16.10 3.33 -13.13
CA GLY A 420 15.70 4.31 -14.13
C GLY A 420 15.83 3.79 -15.55
N ALA A 421 16.04 4.69 -16.51
CA ALA A 421 16.30 4.29 -17.88
C ALA A 421 17.74 3.76 -17.98
N VAL A 422 17.92 2.64 -18.67
CA VAL A 422 19.25 2.10 -19.00
C VAL A 422 19.89 2.94 -20.11
N CYS A 423 19.06 3.46 -21.00
CA CYS A 423 19.44 4.27 -22.13
C CYS A 423 18.28 5.18 -22.53
N LEU A 424 18.57 6.29 -23.21
CA LEU A 424 17.57 7.28 -23.62
C LEU A 424 17.78 7.71 -25.07
N SER A 425 16.78 7.52 -25.92
CA SER A 425 16.77 8.02 -27.30
C SER A 425 16.42 9.51 -27.32
N HIS A 426 15.35 9.89 -26.61
CA HIS A 426 14.87 11.25 -26.52
C HIS A 426 14.08 11.47 -25.23
N ALA A 427 13.97 12.71 -24.78
CA ALA A 427 13.05 13.08 -23.71
C ALA A 427 11.62 13.26 -24.24
N ARG A 428 10.61 12.94 -23.42
CA ARG A 428 9.18 13.18 -23.73
C ARG A 428 8.90 14.66 -23.94
N TRP A 429 9.35 15.50 -23.02
CA TRP A 429 9.05 16.94 -23.03
C TRP A 429 10.33 17.77 -23.11
N LYS A 430 10.52 18.47 -24.23
CA LYS A 430 11.67 19.37 -24.42
C LYS A 430 11.60 20.64 -23.58
N THR A 431 10.40 20.98 -23.10
CA THR A 431 10.14 22.19 -22.32
C THR A 431 10.32 21.98 -20.82
N LEU A 432 10.46 20.74 -20.35
CA LEU A 432 10.75 20.47 -18.95
C LEU A 432 12.25 20.70 -18.66
N PRO A 433 12.61 21.08 -17.41
CA PRO A 433 14.00 21.22 -17.02
C PRO A 433 14.77 19.92 -17.31
N PRO A 434 15.99 19.99 -17.86
CA PRO A 434 16.78 18.79 -18.11
C PRO A 434 17.02 18.06 -16.78
N PRO A 435 17.16 16.72 -16.80
CA PRO A 435 17.53 16.01 -15.59
C PRO A 435 18.86 16.51 -15.01
N PRO A 436 19.14 16.26 -13.72
CA PRO A 436 20.27 16.87 -13.03
C PRO A 436 21.62 16.48 -13.63
N ILE A 437 22.65 17.32 -13.43
CA ILE A 437 24.00 17.17 -14.01
C ILE A 437 24.66 15.82 -13.67
N GLY A 438 24.24 15.14 -12.60
CA GLY A 438 24.70 13.80 -12.22
C GLY A 438 24.00 12.64 -12.94
N CYS A 439 23.06 12.92 -13.84
CA CYS A 439 22.31 11.91 -14.58
C CYS A 439 23.13 11.38 -15.76
N PRO A 440 23.43 10.07 -15.81
CA PRO A 440 24.31 9.49 -16.83
C PRO A 440 23.66 9.37 -18.22
N LEU A 441 22.43 9.88 -18.40
CA LEU A 441 21.66 9.78 -19.64
C LEU A 441 21.56 11.09 -20.42
N ILE A 442 22.17 12.17 -19.91
CA ILE A 442 22.23 13.44 -20.61
C ILE A 442 23.67 13.69 -21.03
N ALA A 443 23.95 13.67 -22.32
CA ALA A 443 25.12 14.36 -22.85
C ALA A 443 24.80 15.85 -22.88
N PRO A 444 25.81 16.71 -22.72
CA PRO A 444 25.77 18.02 -23.35
C PRO A 444 25.73 17.80 -24.87
N SER A 445 24.53 17.74 -25.46
CA SER A 445 24.36 17.65 -26.91
C SER A 445 24.59 19.02 -27.52
N LEU A 446 25.87 19.39 -27.68
CA LEU A 446 26.48 20.20 -28.75
C LEU A 446 27.87 20.62 -28.29
N LEU A 447 28.91 20.07 -28.92
CA LEU A 447 30.21 20.73 -28.88
C LEU A 447 30.07 22.09 -29.60
N PRO A 448 30.82 23.14 -29.21
CA PRO A 448 30.82 24.44 -29.88
C PRO A 448 31.14 24.39 -31.39
N ASP A 449 31.70 23.27 -31.86
CA ASP A 449 32.06 23.01 -33.26
C ASP A 449 30.94 22.30 -34.07
N GLY A 450 29.81 21.99 -33.44
CA GLY A 450 28.66 21.34 -34.09
C GLY A 450 28.75 19.81 -34.18
N SER A 451 29.72 19.16 -33.54
CA SER A 451 29.78 17.70 -33.47
C SER A 451 28.90 17.12 -32.35
N ILE A 452 28.32 15.94 -32.61
CA ILE A 452 27.53 15.16 -31.65
C ILE A 452 28.51 14.34 -30.80
N ALA A 453 28.45 14.46 -29.47
CA ALA A 453 29.15 13.54 -28.57
C ALA A 453 28.42 12.18 -28.60
N GLY A 454 28.69 11.37 -29.64
CA GLY A 454 27.96 10.13 -29.93
C GLY A 454 28.79 8.86 -29.97
N ASP A 455 30.12 8.92 -29.76
CA ASP A 455 31.02 7.77 -29.97
C ASP A 455 31.62 7.19 -28.68
N CYS A 456 31.02 7.50 -27.53
CA CYS A 456 31.52 7.10 -26.22
C CYS A 456 30.57 6.07 -25.58
N LYS A 457 31.10 4.97 -25.04
CA LYS A 457 30.27 3.91 -24.45
C LYS A 457 29.71 4.31 -23.08
N PRO A 458 28.58 3.72 -22.65
CA PRO A 458 28.06 3.91 -21.29
C PRO A 458 29.09 3.61 -20.21
N GLY A 459 29.17 4.49 -19.22
CA GLY A 459 30.14 4.39 -18.13
C GLY A 459 31.56 4.86 -18.49
N GLU A 460 31.83 5.17 -19.75
CA GLU A 460 33.05 5.88 -20.13
C GLU A 460 32.91 7.37 -19.82
N LYS A 461 34.06 8.03 -19.68
CA LYS A 461 34.15 9.46 -19.40
C LYS A 461 34.50 10.22 -20.66
N TRP A 462 33.67 11.18 -21.01
CA TRP A 462 33.97 12.29 -21.89
C TRP A 462 34.79 13.35 -21.15
N HIS A 463 35.45 14.22 -21.91
CA HIS A 463 36.27 15.37 -21.48
C HIS A 463 35.96 15.91 -20.06
N ASN A 464 37.00 16.11 -19.23
CA ASN A 464 36.91 16.54 -17.81
C ASN A 464 36.18 15.53 -16.88
N ASP A 465 36.38 14.23 -17.08
CA ASP A 465 35.81 13.16 -16.25
C ASP A 465 34.27 13.08 -16.23
N VAL A 466 33.58 13.73 -17.18
CA VAL A 466 32.12 13.74 -17.30
C VAL A 466 31.66 12.42 -17.93
N LEU A 467 30.70 11.71 -17.32
CA LEU A 467 30.19 10.47 -17.90
C LEU A 467 29.48 10.72 -19.24
N CYS A 468 29.69 9.80 -20.17
CA CYS A 468 28.99 9.83 -21.45
C CYS A 468 27.53 9.42 -21.31
N PRO A 469 26.62 10.00 -22.11
CA PRO A 469 25.25 9.55 -22.18
C PRO A 469 25.19 8.10 -22.67
N THR A 470 24.26 7.34 -22.14
CA THR A 470 23.81 6.12 -22.81
C THR A 470 22.68 6.44 -23.78
N VAL A 471 22.98 6.51 -25.07
CA VAL A 471 21.97 6.69 -26.13
C VAL A 471 21.68 5.35 -26.80
N CYS A 472 20.41 5.08 -27.05
CA CYS A 472 19.91 3.92 -27.78
C CYS A 472 18.69 4.38 -28.59
N ASN A 473 18.47 3.85 -29.78
CA ASN A 473 17.32 4.16 -30.62
C ASN A 473 16.43 2.94 -30.87
N THR A 474 16.83 1.78 -30.38
CA THR A 474 16.06 0.55 -30.46
C THR A 474 16.10 -0.25 -29.15
N PRO A 475 15.11 -1.11 -28.90
CA PRO A 475 15.14 -2.08 -27.80
C PRO A 475 16.36 -2.99 -27.87
N GLU A 476 16.76 -3.40 -29.07
CA GLU A 476 17.92 -4.27 -29.29
C GLU A 476 19.24 -3.57 -28.92
N GLU A 477 19.37 -2.27 -29.19
CA GLU A 477 20.51 -1.47 -28.72
C GLU A 477 20.52 -1.32 -27.21
N ALA A 478 19.36 -1.11 -26.59
CA ALA A 478 19.23 -0.97 -25.14
C ALA A 478 19.73 -2.22 -24.39
N LEU A 479 19.48 -3.41 -24.93
CA LEU A 479 19.94 -4.68 -24.34
C LEU A 479 21.46 -4.83 -24.28
N ASN A 480 22.22 -4.10 -25.13
CA ASN A 480 23.68 -4.11 -25.06
C ASN A 480 24.22 -3.42 -23.79
N TYR A 481 23.38 -2.67 -23.08
CA TYR A 481 23.72 -1.90 -21.89
C TYR A 481 23.03 -2.44 -20.63
N GLU A 482 22.30 -3.55 -20.73
CA GLU A 482 21.59 -4.14 -19.61
C GLU A 482 22.56 -4.63 -18.53
N PRO A 483 22.44 -4.15 -17.27
CA PRO A 483 23.27 -4.64 -16.19
C PRO A 483 22.73 -5.98 -15.67
N SER A 484 23.63 -6.94 -15.44
CA SER A 484 23.27 -8.29 -14.97
C SER A 484 22.56 -8.32 -13.60
N THR A 485 22.73 -7.28 -12.78
CA THR A 485 22.14 -7.16 -11.43
C THR A 485 20.80 -6.43 -11.40
N SER A 486 20.41 -5.76 -12.50
CA SER A 486 19.15 -5.00 -12.60
C SER A 486 18.68 -5.02 -14.07
N PRO A 487 18.16 -6.16 -14.54
CA PRO A 487 17.77 -6.31 -15.94
C PRO A 487 16.65 -5.34 -16.31
N ILE A 488 16.60 -5.00 -17.60
CA ILE A 488 15.49 -4.28 -18.20
C ILE A 488 14.22 -5.12 -18.03
N ARG A 489 13.14 -4.47 -17.62
CA ARG A 489 11.81 -5.10 -17.52
C ARG A 489 10.79 -4.50 -18.45
N LEU A 490 10.96 -3.25 -18.85
CA LEU A 490 10.02 -2.54 -19.70
C LEU A 490 10.76 -1.76 -20.77
N PHE A 491 10.14 -1.66 -21.93
CA PHE A 491 10.52 -0.75 -22.99
C PHE A 491 9.33 0.14 -23.32
N ASN A 492 9.59 1.34 -23.81
CA ASN A 492 8.50 2.18 -24.28
C ASN A 492 8.87 3.03 -25.51
N HIS A 493 7.83 3.40 -26.23
CA HIS A 493 7.77 4.47 -27.20
C HIS A 493 7.05 5.68 -26.60
N SER A 494 7.38 6.88 -27.06
CA SER A 494 6.59 8.09 -26.79
C SER A 494 6.78 9.14 -27.89
N ALA A 495 5.88 10.12 -27.91
CA ALA A 495 6.04 11.31 -28.74
C ALA A 495 7.01 12.32 -28.11
N ILE A 496 7.56 13.18 -28.97
CA ILE A 496 8.35 14.35 -28.55
C ILE A 496 7.43 15.57 -28.47
N HIS A 497 7.33 16.19 -27.30
CA HIS A 497 6.52 17.39 -27.08
C HIS A 497 7.41 18.65 -27.00
N GLY A 498 7.12 19.69 -27.81
CA GLY A 498 7.85 20.97 -27.83
C GLY A 498 7.53 21.89 -29.03
N ALA A 499 8.05 23.13 -29.01
CA ALA A 499 7.63 24.23 -29.88
C ALA A 499 7.76 24.02 -31.41
N ASP A 500 8.58 23.07 -31.87
CA ASP A 500 8.87 22.87 -33.30
C ASP A 500 8.47 21.47 -33.82
N GLY A 501 7.39 20.86 -33.31
CA GLY A 501 6.90 19.63 -33.92
C GLY A 501 5.74 18.96 -33.19
N GLY A 502 4.53 19.43 -33.46
CA GLY A 502 3.29 18.78 -33.06
C GLY A 502 2.61 19.46 -31.88
N THR A 503 1.71 20.40 -32.18
CA THR A 503 0.60 20.69 -31.28
C THR A 503 -0.16 19.38 -31.03
N PRO A 504 -0.26 18.87 -29.79
CA PRO A 504 -1.42 18.08 -29.43
C PRO A 504 -2.61 19.04 -29.64
N SER A 505 -3.53 18.69 -30.52
CA SER A 505 -4.82 19.36 -30.52
C SER A 505 -5.40 19.11 -29.13
N ASP A 506 -5.35 20.13 -28.27
CA ASP A 506 -6.26 20.21 -27.14
C ASP A 506 -7.63 19.90 -27.72
N GLY A 507 -8.20 18.78 -27.28
CA GLY A 507 -9.60 18.45 -27.49
C GLY A 507 -10.40 19.53 -26.77
N GLY A 508 -10.49 20.69 -27.42
CA GLY A 508 -11.19 21.85 -26.92
C GLY A 508 -12.64 21.47 -26.80
N VAL A 509 -13.05 21.17 -25.57
CA VAL A 509 -14.43 21.37 -25.15
C VAL A 509 -14.62 22.88 -25.15
N PRO A 510 -15.40 23.46 -26.08
CA PRO A 510 -15.72 24.86 -26.00
C PRO A 510 -16.82 25.00 -24.95
N THR A 511 -16.54 25.71 -23.87
CA THR A 511 -17.57 26.21 -22.96
C THR A 511 -17.58 27.74 -22.98
N PRO A 512 -18.78 28.34 -22.82
CA PRO A 512 -19.19 29.60 -23.47
C PRO A 512 -18.58 30.88 -22.92
#